data_AF-A0A932STD8-F1
#
_entry.id   AF-A0A932STD8-F1
#
_cell.length_a   1.000
_cell.length_b   1.000
_cell.length_c   1.000
_cell.angle_alpha   90.00
_cell.angle_beta   90.00
_cell.angle_gamma   90.00
#
_symmetry.space_group_name_H-M   'P 1'
#
loop_
_entity.id
_entity.type
_entity.pdbx_description
1 polymer ?
#
loop_
_entity_poly.entity_id
_entity_poly.type
_entity_poly.pdbx_seq_one_letter_code
_entity_poly.pdbx_strand_id
1 'polypeptide(L)'
;AVSSAQHPGNYSLYFDIDTGDPLIDGPPFVRALETALAALKKMPADVAKFRPADCRNEVVSGRAALAIVSEPPEFAAPDETHTQAAATGRQNGNLQFGVVRLPGSREVYDASRKLWEPLPDKGIARVTLTAFAGWGIGAASSATSGQIDAAWNSLLKVGGPDLVSGFPLPVIWLCRESQSAGQAPSADLPGAAAGACTQTVAESLRDSRLVAELPIAGRHEFRQALARELGAAIEGSKSAEEALHAVAASWRETIARIGKYQHRDNYRSSLGLSPKPRD
;
A
#
# COMPACT_ATOMS: atom_id res chain seq x y z
N ALA A 1 -4.62 -9.26 3.18
CA ALA A 1 -4.61 -8.87 4.62
C ALA A 1 -5.62 -7.78 4.92
N VAL A 2 -5.48 -6.55 4.39
CA VAL A 2 -6.37 -5.43 4.78
C VAL A 2 -7.86 -5.68 4.51
N SER A 3 -8.21 -6.34 3.39
CA SER A 3 -9.61 -6.68 3.07
C SER A 3 -10.28 -7.60 4.08
N SER A 4 -9.52 -8.41 4.81
CA SER A 4 -10.01 -9.28 5.88
C SER A 4 -9.81 -8.70 7.28
N ALA A 5 -8.90 -7.74 7.45
CA ALA A 5 -8.58 -7.13 8.74
C ALA A 5 -9.39 -5.84 9.02
N GLN A 6 -9.71 -5.04 8.00
CA GLN A 6 -10.48 -3.81 8.16
C GLN A 6 -11.97 -4.13 8.29
N HIS A 7 -12.44 -4.29 9.52
CA HIS A 7 -13.85 -4.48 9.81
C HIS A 7 -14.66 -3.21 9.50
N PRO A 8 -15.80 -3.26 8.77
CA PRO A 8 -16.59 -2.06 8.45
C PRO A 8 -17.11 -1.29 9.67
N GLY A 9 -17.32 -1.98 10.78
CA GLY A 9 -17.76 -1.40 12.05
C GLY A 9 -16.63 -0.97 12.99
N ASN A 10 -15.36 -1.00 12.56
CA ASN A 10 -14.22 -0.68 13.42
C ASN A 10 -13.15 0.14 12.67
N TYR A 11 -12.57 1.13 13.36
CA TYR A 11 -11.46 1.93 12.85
C TYR A 11 -10.08 1.32 13.15
N SER A 12 -9.99 0.39 14.12
CA SER A 12 -8.74 -0.28 14.46
C SER A 12 -8.30 -1.27 13.37
N LEU A 13 -7.15 -1.03 12.75
CA LEU A 13 -6.54 -1.93 11.76
C LEU A 13 -5.11 -2.33 12.12
N TYR A 14 -4.21 -1.35 12.15
CA TYR A 14 -2.80 -1.60 12.47
C TYR A 14 -2.54 -1.47 13.97
N PHE A 15 -3.28 -0.57 14.62
CA PHE A 15 -3.22 -0.30 16.04
C PHE A 15 -4.65 -0.19 16.59
N ASP A 16 -4.80 -0.45 17.87
CA ASP A 16 -6.06 -0.21 18.58
C ASP A 16 -6.28 1.30 18.77
N ILE A 17 -7.45 1.82 18.40
CA ILE A 17 -7.74 3.26 18.50
C ILE A 17 -7.90 3.77 19.94
N ASP A 18 -8.05 2.89 20.92
CA ASP A 18 -8.28 3.21 22.31
C ASP A 18 -6.99 3.07 23.13
N THR A 19 -6.21 2.01 22.88
CA THR A 19 -4.97 1.73 23.61
C THR A 19 -3.72 2.13 22.84
N GLY A 20 -3.74 2.12 21.51
CA GLY A 20 -2.56 2.28 20.66
C GLY A 20 -1.72 1.01 20.54
N ASP A 21 -2.20 -0.14 21.04
CA ASP A 21 -1.46 -1.40 20.95
C ASP A 21 -1.45 -1.92 19.52
N PRO A 22 -0.35 -2.55 19.05
CA PRO A 22 -0.27 -3.08 17.70
C PRO A 22 -1.20 -4.30 17.52
N LEU A 23 -1.82 -4.38 16.34
CA LEU A 23 -2.75 -5.44 15.94
C LEU A 23 -2.21 -6.32 14.80
N ILE A 24 -0.96 -6.09 14.40
CA ILE A 24 -0.31 -6.74 13.25
C ILE A 24 -0.08 -8.25 13.45
N ASP A 25 -0.01 -8.72 14.70
CA ASP A 25 0.03 -10.14 15.08
C ASP A 25 -1.36 -10.77 15.24
N GLY A 26 -2.43 -10.04 14.88
CA GLY A 26 -3.79 -10.54 14.95
C GLY A 26 -4.12 -11.61 13.89
N PRO A 27 -5.16 -12.42 14.12
CA PRO A 27 -5.57 -13.50 13.21
C PRO A 27 -5.70 -13.15 11.73
N PRO A 28 -6.24 -11.97 11.31
CA PRO A 28 -6.38 -11.68 9.89
C PRO A 28 -5.05 -11.42 9.16
N PHE A 29 -4.03 -10.92 9.85
CA PHE A 29 -2.69 -10.74 9.29
C PHE A 29 -1.92 -12.05 9.26
N VAL A 30 -2.01 -12.85 10.33
CA VAL A 30 -1.44 -14.20 10.39
C VAL A 30 -1.97 -15.07 9.26
N ARG A 31 -3.30 -15.21 9.13
CA ARG A 31 -3.94 -15.99 8.05
C ARG A 31 -3.50 -15.52 6.67
N ALA A 32 -3.36 -14.21 6.48
CA ALA A 32 -2.94 -13.65 5.20
C ALA A 32 -1.48 -14.00 4.88
N LEU A 33 -0.58 -13.95 5.87
CA LEU A 33 0.82 -14.32 5.69
C LEU A 33 0.97 -15.82 5.47
N GLU A 34 0.25 -16.67 6.21
CA GLU A 34 0.21 -18.12 5.98
C GLU A 34 -0.25 -18.44 4.55
N THR A 35 -1.31 -17.78 4.09
CA THR A 35 -1.83 -17.95 2.73
C THR A 35 -0.78 -17.55 1.68
N ALA A 36 -0.08 -16.42 1.90
CA ALA A 36 0.99 -15.96 1.01
C ALA A 36 2.17 -16.94 0.98
N LEU A 37 2.63 -17.41 2.14
CA LEU A 37 3.72 -18.40 2.24
C LEU A 37 3.32 -19.74 1.61
N ALA A 38 2.08 -20.18 1.79
CA ALA A 38 1.56 -21.40 1.16
C ALA A 38 1.47 -21.28 -0.36
N ALA A 39 1.16 -20.09 -0.88
CA ALA A 39 1.21 -19.81 -2.32
C ALA A 39 2.65 -19.77 -2.83
N LEU A 40 3.55 -19.09 -2.12
CA LEU A 40 4.97 -18.98 -2.48
C LEU A 40 5.65 -20.35 -2.56
N LYS A 41 5.34 -21.28 -1.65
CA LYS A 41 5.84 -22.67 -1.66
C LYS A 41 5.48 -23.45 -2.94
N LYS A 42 4.46 -23.01 -3.68
CA LYS A 42 4.03 -23.62 -4.95
C LYS A 42 4.64 -22.95 -6.18
N MET A 43 5.38 -21.87 -5.99
CA MET A 43 6.05 -21.11 -7.04
C MET A 43 7.52 -21.55 -7.16
N PRO A 44 8.18 -21.26 -8.29
CA PRO A 44 9.62 -21.39 -8.42
C PRO A 44 10.38 -20.65 -7.30
N ALA A 45 11.48 -21.24 -6.81
CA ALA A 45 12.18 -20.76 -5.62
C ALA A 45 12.78 -19.36 -5.76
N ASP A 46 13.10 -18.95 -6.98
CA ASP A 46 13.60 -17.61 -7.32
C ASP A 46 12.55 -16.51 -7.13
N VAL A 47 11.25 -16.83 -7.18
CA VAL A 47 10.15 -15.88 -6.97
C VAL A 47 10.25 -15.18 -5.61
N ALA A 48 10.83 -15.83 -4.60
CA ALA A 48 11.05 -15.23 -3.28
C ALA A 48 11.94 -13.97 -3.32
N LYS A 49 12.73 -13.78 -4.38
CA LYS A 49 13.64 -12.65 -4.57
C LYS A 49 13.10 -11.61 -5.56
N PHE A 50 11.93 -11.85 -6.14
CA PHE A 50 11.38 -10.98 -7.17
C PHE A 50 11.02 -9.61 -6.59
N ARG A 51 11.40 -8.58 -7.34
CA ARG A 51 10.90 -7.20 -7.16
C ARG A 51 9.68 -6.99 -8.05
N PRO A 52 8.91 -5.90 -7.84
CA PRO A 52 7.75 -5.59 -8.68
C PRO A 52 8.05 -5.60 -10.20
N ALA A 53 9.23 -5.14 -10.62
CA ALA A 53 9.66 -5.17 -12.01
C ALA A 53 9.87 -6.59 -12.56
N ASP A 54 10.40 -7.52 -11.75
CA ASP A 54 10.57 -8.92 -12.13
C ASP A 54 9.21 -9.60 -12.34
N CYS A 55 8.28 -9.38 -11.40
CA CYS A 55 6.90 -9.85 -11.51
C CYS A 55 6.21 -9.32 -12.80
N ARG A 56 6.46 -8.05 -13.15
CA ARG A 56 5.95 -7.47 -14.41
C ARG A 56 6.55 -8.17 -15.62
N ASN A 57 7.85 -8.43 -15.62
CA ASN A 57 8.55 -9.11 -16.72
C ASN A 57 8.03 -10.54 -16.94
N GLU A 58 7.67 -11.27 -15.89
CA GLU A 58 7.04 -12.59 -16.01
C GLU A 58 5.70 -12.54 -16.76
N VAL A 59 4.88 -11.52 -16.48
CA VAL A 59 3.59 -11.34 -17.17
C VAL A 59 3.78 -10.90 -18.61
N VAL A 60 4.64 -9.89 -18.85
CA VAL A 60 4.90 -9.37 -20.20
C VAL A 60 5.54 -10.41 -21.12
N SER A 61 6.34 -11.32 -20.56
CA SER A 61 6.95 -12.44 -21.31
C SER A 61 6.02 -13.65 -21.48
N GLY A 62 4.80 -13.61 -20.94
CA GLY A 62 3.82 -14.69 -21.02
C GLY A 62 4.13 -15.90 -20.12
N ARG A 63 5.03 -15.76 -19.15
CA ARG A 63 5.37 -16.81 -18.16
C ARG A 63 4.45 -16.82 -16.95
N ALA A 64 3.80 -15.69 -16.65
CA ALA A 64 2.77 -15.58 -15.62
C ALA A 64 1.45 -15.06 -16.20
N ALA A 65 0.33 -15.63 -15.74
CA ALA A 65 -1.01 -15.17 -16.11
C ALA A 65 -1.48 -13.95 -15.29
N LEU A 66 -0.89 -13.73 -14.12
CA LEU A 66 -1.23 -12.67 -13.18
C LEU A 66 0.04 -12.23 -12.44
N ALA A 67 0.17 -10.93 -12.20
CA ALA A 67 1.11 -10.38 -11.24
C ALA A 67 0.47 -9.23 -10.46
N ILE A 68 0.98 -9.00 -9.25
CA ILE A 68 0.70 -7.79 -8.47
C ILE A 68 1.94 -6.90 -8.61
N VAL A 69 1.78 -5.75 -9.28
CA VAL A 69 2.89 -4.86 -9.63
C VAL A 69 2.51 -3.40 -9.39
N SER A 70 3.51 -2.55 -9.28
CA SER A 70 3.35 -1.10 -9.40
C SER A 70 3.47 -0.70 -10.87
N GLU A 71 2.63 0.22 -11.33
CA GLU A 71 2.73 0.84 -12.64
C GLU A 71 2.92 2.36 -12.46
N PRO A 72 3.94 2.98 -13.09
CA PRO A 72 4.98 2.35 -13.91
C PRO A 72 5.93 1.47 -13.05
N PRO A 73 6.63 0.49 -13.65
CA PRO A 73 7.55 -0.39 -12.92
C PRO A 73 8.72 0.34 -12.27
N GLU A 74 9.12 1.48 -12.84
CA GLU A 74 10.17 2.36 -12.32
C GLU A 74 9.62 3.25 -11.22
N PHE A 75 9.16 2.73 -10.09
CA PHE A 75 8.91 3.55 -8.92
C PHE A 75 10.20 3.66 -8.09
N ALA A 76 11.16 4.45 -8.57
CA ALA A 76 12.43 4.65 -7.88
C ALA A 76 12.23 5.54 -6.64
N ALA A 77 12.66 5.06 -5.47
CA ALA A 77 12.98 5.96 -4.37
C ALA A 77 14.16 6.85 -4.81
N PRO A 78 14.28 8.10 -4.34
CA PRO A 78 15.31 9.04 -4.80
C PRO A 78 16.76 8.57 -4.59
N ASP A 79 16.99 7.49 -3.86
CA ASP A 79 18.30 6.93 -3.52
C ASP A 79 18.68 5.67 -4.34
N GLU A 80 17.82 5.21 -5.25
CA GLU A 80 18.11 4.04 -6.09
C GLU A 80 18.63 4.45 -7.48
N THR A 81 19.93 4.26 -7.70
CA THR A 81 20.54 4.33 -9.04
C THR A 81 20.12 3.11 -9.86
N HIS A 82 19.29 3.31 -10.87
CA HIS A 82 18.95 2.24 -11.82
C HIS A 82 19.91 2.21 -13.00
N THR A 83 20.59 1.08 -13.17
CA THR A 83 20.94 0.58 -14.49
C THR A 83 19.65 0.17 -15.20
N GLN A 84 19.40 0.78 -16.36
CA GLN A 84 18.31 0.38 -17.25
C GLN A 84 18.43 -1.10 -17.60
N ALA A 85 17.64 -1.96 -16.95
CA ALA A 85 17.35 -3.27 -17.51
C ALA A 85 16.29 -3.04 -18.57
N ALA A 86 16.73 -2.74 -19.80
CA ALA A 86 15.87 -2.73 -20.97
C ALA A 86 15.02 -4.00 -20.96
N ALA A 87 13.71 -3.86 -21.14
CA ALA A 87 12.81 -4.98 -21.34
C ALA A 87 13.27 -5.75 -22.59
N THR A 88 14.11 -6.77 -22.40
CA THR A 88 14.70 -7.60 -23.45
C THR A 88 13.82 -8.83 -23.77
N GLY A 89 12.64 -8.94 -23.15
CA GLY A 89 11.66 -9.96 -23.50
C GLY A 89 10.85 -9.53 -24.72
N ARG A 90 10.82 -10.37 -25.77
CA ARG A 90 9.92 -10.23 -26.92
C ARG A 90 8.53 -9.80 -26.44
N GLN A 91 8.13 -8.56 -26.78
CA GLN A 91 6.73 -8.17 -26.81
C GLN A 91 6.07 -9.06 -27.86
N ASN A 92 5.56 -10.22 -27.46
CA ASN A 92 4.73 -11.03 -28.33
C ASN A 92 3.51 -10.18 -28.63
N GLY A 93 3.43 -9.60 -29.82
CA GLY A 93 2.40 -8.63 -30.24
C GLY A 93 0.94 -9.12 -30.18
N ASN A 94 0.70 -10.31 -29.63
CA ASN A 94 -0.60 -10.93 -29.44
C ASN A 94 -1.02 -11.07 -27.96
N LEU A 95 -0.20 -10.66 -26.98
CA LEU A 95 -0.58 -10.71 -25.57
C LEU A 95 -1.52 -9.55 -25.22
N GLN A 96 -2.71 -9.87 -24.73
CA GLN A 96 -3.67 -8.90 -24.21
C GLN A 96 -3.54 -8.83 -22.69
N PHE A 97 -3.35 -7.63 -22.16
CA PHE A 97 -3.28 -7.38 -20.72
C PHE A 97 -4.55 -6.69 -20.23
N GLY A 98 -5.04 -7.14 -19.08
CA GLY A 98 -6.07 -6.47 -18.31
C GLY A 98 -5.50 -6.00 -16.98
N VAL A 99 -5.93 -4.82 -16.52
CA VAL A 99 -5.69 -4.36 -15.16
C VAL A 99 -7.02 -4.47 -14.42
N VAL A 100 -6.98 -5.03 -13.21
CA VAL A 100 -8.18 -5.26 -12.38
C VAL A 100 -7.88 -4.91 -10.93
N ARG A 101 -8.93 -4.62 -10.16
CA ARG A 101 -8.81 -4.39 -8.72
C ARG A 101 -8.26 -5.63 -8.03
N LEU A 102 -7.47 -5.42 -6.96
CA LEU A 102 -6.97 -6.52 -6.15
C LEU A 102 -8.12 -7.37 -5.58
N PRO A 103 -7.89 -8.69 -5.41
CA PRO A 103 -8.86 -9.57 -4.76
C PRO A 103 -9.27 -9.06 -3.38
N GLY A 104 -10.56 -9.19 -3.07
CA GLY A 104 -11.10 -8.90 -1.75
C GLY A 104 -11.23 -10.16 -0.88
N SER A 105 -11.90 -10.02 0.26
CA SER A 105 -12.20 -11.12 1.18
C SER A 105 -13.70 -11.42 1.21
N ARG A 106 -14.08 -12.67 1.43
CA ARG A 106 -15.48 -13.10 1.65
C ARG A 106 -15.90 -13.04 3.13
N GLU A 107 -14.92 -12.93 4.01
CA GLU A 107 -15.08 -12.85 5.45
C GLU A 107 -14.18 -11.74 5.99
N VAL A 108 -14.61 -11.10 7.07
CA VAL A 108 -13.85 -10.06 7.76
C VAL A 108 -13.75 -10.45 9.22
N TYR A 109 -12.60 -10.20 9.83
CA TYR A 109 -12.39 -10.51 11.23
C TYR A 109 -12.94 -9.39 12.13
N ASP A 110 -13.82 -9.73 13.06
CA ASP A 110 -14.24 -8.84 14.13
C ASP A 110 -13.31 -9.02 15.34
N ALA A 111 -12.44 -8.03 15.57
CA ALA A 111 -11.51 -8.04 16.69
C ALA A 111 -12.19 -7.96 18.06
N SER A 112 -13.38 -7.34 18.16
CA SER A 112 -14.13 -7.21 19.41
C SER A 112 -14.75 -8.54 19.83
N ARG A 113 -15.29 -9.29 18.87
CA ARG A 113 -15.92 -10.60 19.08
C ARG A 113 -14.95 -11.77 18.92
N LYS A 114 -13.74 -11.51 18.41
CA LYS A 114 -12.68 -12.47 18.12
C LYS A 114 -13.11 -13.60 17.19
N LEU A 115 -13.90 -13.27 16.17
CA LEU A 115 -14.46 -14.24 15.24
C LEU A 115 -14.49 -13.71 13.81
N TRP A 116 -14.53 -14.64 12.86
CA TRP A 116 -14.65 -14.34 11.45
C TRP A 116 -16.12 -14.23 11.06
N GLU A 117 -16.48 -13.12 10.42
CA GLU A 117 -17.84 -12.84 9.98
C GLU A 117 -17.90 -12.88 8.46
N PRO A 118 -18.82 -13.67 7.86
CA PRO A 118 -19.08 -13.57 6.43
C PRO A 118 -19.69 -12.20 6.12
N LEU A 119 -19.41 -11.65 4.93
CA LEU A 119 -20.13 -10.44 4.52
C LEU A 119 -21.62 -10.74 4.28
N PRO A 120 -22.51 -9.77 4.60
CA PRO A 120 -23.89 -9.80 4.14
C PRO A 120 -23.97 -10.05 2.63
N ASP A 121 -25.02 -10.75 2.20
CA ASP A 121 -25.33 -11.02 0.79
C ASP A 121 -24.23 -11.77 0.01
N LYS A 122 -23.31 -12.48 0.70
CA LYS A 122 -22.15 -13.16 0.08
C LYS A 122 -21.25 -12.22 -0.72
N GLY A 123 -21.23 -10.94 -0.33
CA GLY A 123 -20.42 -9.90 -0.95
C GLY A 123 -18.92 -10.14 -0.80
N ILE A 124 -18.13 -9.25 -1.40
CA ILE A 124 -16.67 -9.24 -1.30
C ILE A 124 -16.25 -7.94 -0.62
N ALA A 125 -15.61 -8.03 0.56
CA ALA A 125 -14.91 -6.91 1.17
C ALA A 125 -13.72 -6.56 0.29
N ARG A 126 -13.75 -5.40 -0.34
CA ARG A 126 -12.57 -4.81 -0.98
C ARG A 126 -12.15 -3.60 -0.19
N VAL A 127 -10.85 -3.56 0.10
CA VAL A 127 -10.20 -2.44 0.77
C VAL A 127 -9.03 -2.02 -0.11
N THR A 128 -9.02 -0.76 -0.52
CA THR A 128 -7.93 -0.19 -1.32
C THR A 128 -6.83 0.28 -0.38
N LEU A 129 -5.68 -0.40 -0.39
CA LEU A 129 -4.47 0.04 0.32
C LEU A 129 -3.78 1.15 -0.50
N THR A 130 -3.51 2.28 0.13
CA THR A 130 -2.87 3.45 -0.49
C THR A 130 -1.70 3.94 0.36
N ALA A 131 -0.99 4.96 -0.12
CA ALA A 131 0.11 5.63 0.57
C ALA A 131 1.28 4.71 1.01
N PHE A 132 1.36 3.48 0.48
CA PHE A 132 2.46 2.57 0.75
C PHE A 132 3.74 2.96 -0.02
N ALA A 133 3.58 3.66 -1.13
CA ALA A 133 4.60 4.36 -1.90
C ALA A 133 3.98 5.64 -2.46
N GLY A 134 4.79 6.66 -2.71
CA GLY A 134 4.27 7.95 -3.17
C GLY A 134 5.21 9.11 -2.88
N TRP A 135 4.99 10.20 -3.62
CA TRP A 135 5.59 11.50 -3.33
C TRP A 135 4.61 12.35 -2.53
N GLY A 136 5.13 13.02 -1.51
CA GLY A 136 4.42 14.05 -0.76
C GLY A 136 5.04 15.41 -1.04
N ILE A 137 4.21 16.44 -1.08
CA ILE A 137 4.65 17.83 -1.12
C ILE A 137 4.13 18.54 0.13
N GLY A 138 4.96 19.39 0.74
CA GLY A 138 4.61 20.10 1.96
C GLY A 138 5.24 21.48 1.99
N ALA A 139 4.60 22.41 2.70
CA ALA A 139 5.16 23.71 3.00
C ALA A 139 5.71 23.69 4.43
N ALA A 140 6.93 24.21 4.61
CA ALA A 140 7.51 24.35 5.94
C ALA A 140 6.74 25.41 6.74
N SER A 141 6.42 25.10 8.00
CA SER A 141 5.73 26.03 8.90
C SER A 141 6.62 27.18 9.39
N SER A 142 7.94 27.06 9.25
CA SER A 142 8.94 28.02 9.74
C SER A 142 9.40 29.04 8.68
N ALA A 143 8.57 29.35 7.69
CA ALA A 143 8.91 30.24 6.58
C ALA A 143 8.38 31.67 6.78
N THR A 144 8.94 32.66 6.08
CA THR A 144 8.39 34.04 6.09
C THR A 144 7.01 34.07 5.42
N SER A 145 6.20 35.10 5.68
CA SER A 145 4.85 35.23 5.09
C SER A 145 4.87 35.11 3.56
N GLY A 146 5.79 35.82 2.88
CA GLY A 146 5.94 35.74 1.43
C GLY A 146 6.39 34.36 0.92
N GLN A 147 7.18 33.63 1.71
CA GLN A 147 7.58 32.26 1.38
C GLN A 147 6.43 31.26 1.59
N ILE A 148 5.60 31.46 2.61
CA ILE A 148 4.39 30.67 2.84
C ILE A 148 3.43 30.84 1.66
N ASP A 149 3.18 32.08 1.22
CA ASP A 149 2.32 32.36 0.07
C ASP A 149 2.87 31.73 -1.22
N ALA A 150 4.18 31.85 -1.47
CA ALA A 150 4.83 31.21 -2.61
C ALA A 150 4.74 29.67 -2.55
N ALA A 151 4.90 29.08 -1.36
CA ALA A 151 4.79 27.64 -1.15
C ALA A 151 3.35 27.16 -1.41
N TRP A 152 2.34 27.88 -0.90
CA TRP A 152 0.94 27.57 -1.18
C TRP A 152 0.59 27.72 -2.67
N ASN A 153 1.06 28.76 -3.34
CA ASN A 153 0.87 28.92 -4.78
C ASN A 153 1.51 27.76 -5.56
N SER A 154 2.69 27.31 -5.15
CA SER A 154 3.36 26.16 -5.76
C SER A 154 2.57 24.86 -5.52
N LEU A 155 2.08 24.65 -4.30
CA LEU A 155 1.22 23.52 -3.94
C LEU A 155 -0.08 23.50 -4.77
N LEU A 156 -0.70 24.66 -4.98
CA LEU A 156 -1.89 24.80 -5.83
C LEU A 156 -1.59 24.47 -7.29
N LYS A 157 -0.45 24.92 -7.82
CA LYS A 157 -0.02 24.61 -9.19
C LYS A 157 0.25 23.11 -9.38
N VAL A 158 0.98 22.49 -8.45
CA VAL A 158 1.23 21.04 -8.42
C VAL A 158 -0.08 20.27 -8.18
N GLY A 159 -1.02 20.82 -7.41
CA GLY A 159 -2.31 20.19 -7.18
C GLY A 159 -3.32 20.34 -8.31
N GLY A 160 -3.03 21.18 -9.31
CA GLY A 160 -3.93 21.48 -10.42
C GLY A 160 -3.94 20.41 -11.52
N PRO A 161 -4.87 20.53 -12.49
CA PRO A 161 -4.96 19.60 -13.63
C PRO A 161 -3.69 19.58 -14.49
N ASP A 162 -2.94 20.68 -14.52
CA ASP A 162 -1.69 20.83 -15.27
C ASP A 162 -0.56 19.92 -14.77
N LEU A 163 -0.68 19.35 -13.56
CA LEU A 163 0.33 18.48 -12.97
C LEU A 163 0.75 17.38 -13.94
N VAL A 164 -0.23 16.77 -14.63
CA VAL A 164 -0.03 15.62 -15.54
C VAL A 164 0.99 15.92 -16.66
N SER A 165 1.22 17.20 -16.99
CA SER A 165 2.19 17.62 -18.01
C SER A 165 3.52 18.18 -17.46
N GLY A 166 3.63 18.44 -16.16
CA GLY A 166 4.71 19.26 -15.59
C GLY A 166 5.91 18.51 -15.02
N PHE A 167 5.79 17.20 -14.73
CA PHE A 167 6.90 16.38 -14.23
C PHE A 167 7.08 15.12 -15.09
N PRO A 168 8.29 14.56 -15.18
CA PRO A 168 8.52 13.31 -15.89
C PRO A 168 7.91 12.12 -15.13
N LEU A 169 7.58 11.03 -15.84
CA LEU A 169 7.43 9.73 -15.20
C LEU A 169 8.77 9.34 -14.55
N PRO A 170 8.76 8.69 -13.36
CA PRO A 170 7.63 8.16 -12.59
C PRO A 170 7.05 9.13 -11.53
N VAL A 171 7.44 10.42 -11.56
CA VAL A 171 7.11 11.38 -10.49
C VAL A 171 5.60 11.63 -10.38
N ILE A 172 4.87 11.49 -11.50
CA ILE A 172 3.41 11.61 -11.53
C ILE A 172 2.77 10.28 -11.88
N TRP A 173 1.84 9.87 -11.01
CA TRP A 173 0.86 8.84 -11.31
C TRP A 173 -0.51 9.26 -10.77
N LEU A 174 -1.57 8.57 -11.20
CA LEU A 174 -2.94 8.86 -10.78
C LEU A 174 -3.09 8.70 -9.26
N CYS A 175 -3.29 9.81 -8.57
CA CYS A 175 -3.52 9.87 -7.12
C CYS A 175 -4.89 10.47 -6.77
N ARG A 176 -5.63 11.00 -7.75
CA ARG A 176 -6.97 11.56 -7.61
C ARG A 176 -7.87 11.16 -8.77
N GLU A 177 -9.16 11.00 -8.49
CA GLU A 177 -10.15 10.67 -9.53
C GLU A 177 -10.19 11.72 -10.64
N SER A 178 -10.06 13.01 -10.32
CA SER A 178 -10.10 14.09 -11.31
C SER A 178 -9.01 14.00 -12.38
N GLN A 179 -7.94 13.24 -12.14
CA GLN A 179 -6.87 13.01 -13.11
C GLN A 179 -7.23 11.94 -14.15
N SER A 180 -8.27 11.13 -13.91
CA SER A 180 -8.71 10.06 -14.82
C SER A 180 -9.33 10.58 -16.13
N ALA A 181 -9.76 11.84 -16.18
CA ALA A 181 -10.24 12.50 -17.40
C ALA A 181 -9.11 12.98 -18.32
N GLY A 182 -7.87 13.01 -17.83
CA GLY A 182 -6.68 13.35 -18.61
C GLY A 182 -6.08 12.15 -19.33
N GLN A 183 -5.10 12.39 -20.20
CA GLN A 183 -4.31 11.31 -20.80
C GLN A 183 -3.56 10.59 -19.68
N ALA A 184 -3.77 9.28 -19.58
CA ALA A 184 -3.03 8.43 -18.65
C ALA A 184 -1.52 8.63 -18.88
N PRO A 185 -0.72 8.87 -17.83
CA PRO A 185 0.72 8.80 -17.98
C PRO A 185 1.05 7.43 -18.58
N SER A 186 1.77 7.45 -19.70
CA SER A 186 2.06 6.27 -20.52
C SER A 186 2.83 5.24 -19.70
N ALA A 187 2.13 4.34 -19.01
CA ALA A 187 2.70 3.03 -18.73
C ALA A 187 3.00 2.38 -20.08
N ASP A 188 4.11 1.65 -20.17
CA ASP A 188 4.48 0.84 -21.33
C ASP A 188 3.54 -0.39 -21.49
N LEU A 189 2.24 -0.20 -21.27
CA LEU A 189 1.18 -1.17 -21.41
C LEU A 189 0.58 -1.03 -22.81
N PRO A 190 0.61 -2.08 -23.64
CA PRO A 190 0.15 -1.99 -25.02
C PRO A 190 -1.37 -1.81 -25.13
N GLY A 191 -1.80 -0.96 -26.06
CA GLY A 191 -3.19 -0.85 -26.53
C GLY A 191 -4.20 -0.46 -25.45
N ALA A 192 -5.32 -1.19 -25.38
CA ALA A 192 -6.45 -0.92 -24.48
C ALA A 192 -6.11 -1.05 -22.97
N ALA A 193 -4.98 -1.68 -22.63
CA ALA A 193 -4.57 -1.91 -21.24
C ALA A 193 -4.28 -0.61 -20.48
N ALA A 194 -3.78 0.44 -21.13
CA ALA A 194 -3.50 1.73 -20.50
C ALA A 194 -4.80 2.44 -20.03
N GLY A 195 -5.85 2.43 -20.86
CA GLY A 195 -7.16 2.96 -20.50
C GLY A 195 -7.81 2.15 -19.37
N ALA A 196 -7.73 0.82 -19.44
CA ALA A 196 -8.22 -0.07 -18.39
C ALA A 196 -7.48 0.13 -17.04
N CYS A 197 -6.18 0.42 -17.08
CA CYS A 197 -5.39 0.74 -15.89
C CYS A 197 -5.93 2.00 -15.20
N THR A 198 -6.10 3.09 -15.96
CA THR A 198 -6.63 4.36 -15.45
C THR A 198 -8.01 4.20 -14.82
N GLN A 199 -8.89 3.49 -15.51
CA GLN A 199 -10.24 3.22 -15.03
C GLN A 199 -10.23 2.38 -13.74
N THR A 200 -9.40 1.34 -13.69
CA THR A 200 -9.28 0.47 -12.49
C THR A 200 -8.73 1.23 -11.28
N VAL A 201 -7.76 2.13 -11.50
CA VAL A 201 -7.25 3.00 -10.43
C VAL A 201 -8.36 3.94 -9.97
N ALA A 202 -9.10 4.59 -10.88
CA ALA A 202 -10.23 5.45 -10.53
C ALA A 202 -11.30 4.70 -9.73
N GLU A 203 -11.66 3.48 -10.13
CA GLU A 203 -12.59 2.61 -9.39
C GLU A 203 -12.07 2.25 -7.99
N SER A 204 -10.76 2.05 -7.84
CA SER A 204 -10.14 1.77 -6.54
C SER A 204 -10.14 3.00 -5.64
N LEU A 205 -9.96 4.20 -6.20
CA LEU A 205 -10.00 5.49 -5.50
C LEU A 205 -11.43 5.91 -5.12
N ARG A 206 -12.45 5.49 -5.87
CA ARG A 206 -13.87 5.68 -5.53
C ARG A 206 -14.35 4.72 -4.44
N ASP A 207 -13.55 3.73 -4.05
CA ASP A 207 -13.97 2.80 -2.99
C ASP A 207 -14.10 3.54 -1.65
N SER A 208 -15.26 3.42 -1.04
CA SER A 208 -15.54 3.90 0.33
C SER A 208 -14.57 3.37 1.39
N ARG A 209 -13.91 2.24 1.13
CA ARG A 209 -12.97 1.59 2.05
C ARG A 209 -11.55 1.73 1.55
N LEU A 210 -10.96 2.89 1.87
CA LEU A 210 -9.58 3.23 1.58
C LEU A 210 -8.77 3.26 2.87
N VAL A 211 -7.62 2.59 2.88
CA VAL A 211 -6.71 2.52 4.02
C VAL A 211 -5.34 3.00 3.58
N ALA A 212 -4.78 3.97 4.27
CA ALA A 212 -3.38 4.34 4.12
C ALA A 212 -2.48 3.36 4.89
N GLU A 213 -1.36 2.95 4.30
CA GLU A 213 -0.40 2.05 4.96
C GLU A 213 0.36 2.77 6.09
N LEU A 214 0.16 2.31 7.32
CA LEU A 214 0.82 2.82 8.53
C LEU A 214 0.85 4.35 8.58
N PRO A 215 -0.32 5.01 8.68
CA PRO A 215 -0.45 6.47 8.60
C PRO A 215 -0.08 7.10 9.95
N ILE A 216 1.18 6.91 10.35
CA ILE A 216 1.73 7.34 11.63
C ILE A 216 3.09 8.02 11.45
N ALA A 217 3.43 8.89 12.40
CA ALA A 217 4.78 9.44 12.50
C ALA A 217 5.80 8.32 12.75
N GLY A 218 6.97 8.41 12.14
CA GLY A 218 8.02 7.39 12.28
C GLY A 218 7.74 6.08 11.53
N ARG A 219 6.78 6.04 10.59
CA ARG A 219 6.38 4.82 9.83
C ARG A 219 7.53 3.99 9.27
N HIS A 220 8.67 4.61 8.96
CA HIS A 220 9.84 3.91 8.42
C HIS A 220 10.34 2.80 9.36
N GLU A 221 10.43 3.07 10.66
CA GLU A 221 10.90 2.08 11.64
C GLU A 221 9.91 0.90 11.75
N PHE A 222 8.61 1.19 11.75
CA PHE A 222 7.56 0.17 11.75
C PHE A 222 7.63 -0.72 10.50
N ARG A 223 7.87 -0.12 9.33
CA ARG A 223 8.04 -0.85 8.06
C ARG A 223 9.33 -1.68 8.03
N GLN A 224 10.43 -1.18 8.57
CA GLN A 224 11.67 -1.95 8.66
C GLN A 224 11.50 -3.21 9.52
N ALA A 225 10.84 -3.08 10.68
CA ALA A 225 10.52 -4.23 11.52
C ALA A 225 9.66 -5.25 10.76
N LEU A 226 8.61 -4.78 10.08
CA LEU A 226 7.76 -5.65 9.27
C LEU A 226 8.56 -6.36 8.16
N ALA A 227 9.35 -5.62 7.38
CA ALA A 227 10.13 -6.18 6.27
C ALA A 227 11.13 -7.26 6.72
N ARG A 228 11.83 -7.01 7.84
CA ARG A 228 12.80 -7.96 8.42
C ARG A 228 12.13 -9.28 8.80
N GLU A 229 11.03 -9.23 9.56
CA GLU A 229 10.36 -10.44 10.03
C GLU A 229 9.63 -11.18 8.90
N LEU A 230 9.07 -10.46 7.93
CA LEU A 230 8.51 -11.08 6.72
C LEU A 230 9.60 -11.78 5.90
N GLY A 231 10.79 -11.18 5.78
CA GLY A 231 11.95 -11.83 5.16
C GLY A 231 12.30 -13.16 5.84
N ALA A 232 12.40 -13.16 7.17
CA ALA A 232 12.65 -14.38 7.94
C ALA A 232 11.56 -15.46 7.73
N ALA A 233 10.29 -15.08 7.60
CA ALA A 233 9.21 -16.01 7.30
C ALA A 233 9.28 -16.57 5.86
N ILE A 234 9.61 -15.72 4.88
CA ILE A 234 9.81 -16.10 3.47
C ILE A 234 10.97 -17.11 3.35
N GLU A 235 12.05 -16.90 4.09
CA GLU A 235 13.20 -17.80 4.17
C GLU A 235 12.91 -19.11 4.93
N GLY A 236 11.72 -19.22 5.56
CA GLY A 236 11.31 -20.36 6.35
C GLY A 236 11.95 -20.44 7.74
N SER A 237 12.61 -19.37 8.20
CA SER A 237 13.24 -19.29 9.52
C SER A 237 12.26 -19.03 10.67
N LYS A 238 11.04 -18.57 10.36
CA LYS A 238 9.95 -18.33 11.32
C LYS A 238 8.61 -18.76 10.72
N SER A 239 7.68 -19.20 11.57
CA SER A 239 6.27 -19.30 11.19
C SER A 239 5.67 -17.90 10.94
N ALA A 240 4.50 -17.86 10.31
CA ALA A 240 3.77 -16.60 10.13
C ALA A 240 3.43 -15.93 11.47
N GLU A 241 3.06 -16.72 12.47
CA GLU A 241 2.72 -16.26 13.81
C GLU A 241 3.95 -15.74 14.54
N GLU A 242 5.05 -16.49 14.52
CA GLU A 242 6.31 -16.09 15.14
C GLU A 242 6.86 -14.80 14.54
N ALA A 243 6.81 -14.67 13.21
CA ALA A 243 7.24 -13.47 12.52
C ALA A 243 6.40 -12.26 12.91
N LEU A 244 5.07 -12.35 12.81
CA LEU A 244 4.21 -11.19 13.12
C LEU A 244 4.20 -10.86 14.61
N HIS A 245 4.35 -11.84 15.50
CA HIS A 245 4.53 -11.58 16.94
C HIS A 245 5.83 -10.80 17.20
N ALA A 246 6.92 -11.13 16.50
CA ALA A 246 8.17 -10.38 16.57
C ALA A 246 8.01 -8.95 16.01
N VAL A 247 7.22 -8.76 14.95
CA VAL A 247 6.87 -7.41 14.45
C VAL A 247 6.14 -6.62 15.53
N ALA A 248 5.10 -7.21 16.13
CA ALA A 248 4.31 -6.55 17.16
C ALA A 248 5.17 -6.20 18.40
N ALA A 249 6.09 -7.08 18.81
CA ALA A 249 7.05 -6.78 19.87
C ALA A 249 7.94 -5.59 19.53
N SER A 250 8.54 -5.56 18.34
CA SER A 250 9.36 -4.45 17.87
C SER A 250 8.56 -3.14 17.77
N TRP A 251 7.29 -3.21 17.34
CA TRP A 251 6.41 -2.05 17.33
C TRP A 251 6.12 -1.54 18.74
N ARG A 252 5.89 -2.42 19.73
CA ARG A 252 5.71 -2.02 21.13
C ARG A 252 6.93 -1.28 21.68
N GLU A 253 8.15 -1.69 21.33
CA GLU A 253 9.38 -0.99 21.69
C GLU A 253 9.46 0.41 21.07
N THR A 254 9.16 0.54 19.78
CA THR A 254 9.10 1.85 19.11
C THR A 254 8.02 2.73 19.71
N ILE A 255 6.84 2.19 20.02
CA ILE A 255 5.75 2.91 20.69
C ILE A 255 6.18 3.37 22.09
N ALA A 256 6.92 2.56 22.84
CA ALA A 256 7.42 2.94 24.16
C ALA A 256 8.38 4.14 24.08
N ARG A 257 9.24 4.20 23.05
CA ARG A 257 10.14 5.34 22.79
C ARG A 257 9.40 6.60 22.32
N ILE A 258 8.36 6.47 21.50
CA ILE A 258 7.52 7.60 21.07
C ILE A 258 6.62 8.09 22.22
N GLY A 259 6.17 7.19 23.08
CA GLY A 259 5.15 7.43 24.10
C GLY A 259 3.77 6.95 23.63
N LYS A 260 3.16 6.07 24.43
CA LYS A 260 1.88 5.39 24.13
C LYS A 260 0.76 6.35 23.73
N TYR A 261 0.53 7.41 24.51
CA TYR A 261 -0.53 8.37 24.23
C TYR A 261 -0.25 9.19 22.96
N GLN A 262 1.00 9.60 22.73
CA GLN A 262 1.38 10.33 21.53
C GLN A 262 1.18 9.48 20.28
N HIS A 263 1.57 8.20 20.34
CA HIS A 263 1.35 7.25 19.24
C HIS A 263 -0.14 7.03 18.97
N ARG A 264 -0.92 6.71 20.02
CA ARG A 264 -2.38 6.53 19.91
C ARG A 264 -3.06 7.75 19.29
N ASP A 265 -2.78 8.94 19.82
CA ASP A 265 -3.42 10.17 19.36
C ASP A 265 -2.99 10.54 17.94
N ASN A 266 -1.75 10.23 17.55
CA ASN A 266 -1.28 10.38 16.17
C ASN A 266 -2.02 9.44 15.20
N TYR A 267 -2.20 8.17 15.57
CA TYR A 267 -2.97 7.22 14.76
C TYR A 267 -4.45 7.61 14.68
N ARG A 268 -5.06 8.03 15.78
CA ARG A 268 -6.45 8.54 15.79
C ARG A 268 -6.61 9.74 14.86
N SER A 269 -5.69 10.70 14.94
CA SER A 269 -5.74 11.92 14.12
C SER A 269 -5.61 11.61 12.63
N SER A 270 -4.80 10.62 12.24
CA SER A 270 -4.68 10.22 10.84
C SER A 270 -5.92 9.50 10.29
N LEU A 271 -6.77 8.97 11.17
CA LEU A 271 -8.09 8.44 10.86
C LEU A 271 -9.21 9.50 10.94
N GLY A 272 -8.88 10.76 11.23
CA GLY A 272 -9.86 11.84 11.41
C GLY A 272 -10.58 11.82 12.77
N LEU A 273 -10.10 11.03 13.74
CA LEU A 273 -10.66 10.95 15.09
C LEU A 273 -9.95 11.94 16.02
N SER A 274 -10.69 12.53 16.95
CA SER A 274 -10.11 13.40 17.98
C SER A 274 -9.18 12.60 18.91
N PRO A 275 -8.09 13.20 19.43
CA PRO A 275 -7.28 12.62 20.50
C PRO A 275 -8.14 12.20 21.69
N LYS A 276 -7.74 11.14 22.40
CA LYS A 276 -8.46 10.72 23.61
C LYS A 276 -8.01 11.56 24.82
N PRO A 277 -8.89 11.82 25.79
CA PRO A 277 -8.49 12.35 27.09
C PRO A 277 -7.34 11.52 27.68
N ARG A 278 -6.45 12.19 28.39
CA ARG A 278 -5.43 11.55 29.20
C ARG A 278 -6.05 11.37 30.58
N ASP A 279 -6.22 10.12 31.01
CA ASP A 279 -6.56 9.79 32.40
C ASP A 279 -5.32 9.98 33.30
#